data_AF-A0A521DKV4-F1
#
_entry.id   AF-A0A521DKV4-F1
#
_cell.length_a   1.000
_cell.length_b   1.000
_cell.length_c   1.000
_cell.angle_alpha   90.00
_cell.angle_beta   90.00
_cell.angle_gamma   90.00
#
_symmetry.space_group_name_H-M   'P 1'
#
loop_
_entity.id
_entity.type
_entity.pdbx_description
1 polymer ?
#
loop_
_entity_poly.entity_id
_entity_poly.type
_entity_poly.pdbx_seq_one_letter_code
_entity_poly.pdbx_strand_id
1 'polypeptide(L)'
;MKKLSLILIMAIATFSVNAQSSFKEDVEVLQSIYGKSKSDLVKQYMNLSDEQSVAFTKVYDNYETQRKALGQTKFQLINDYAANYATLTDAKADELAKGTLKNHIAYEKLYEKTYGQAKKAIGAINAAKFIQLEVYLQTIIRSEILEAIPFIGELDKTKVQ
;
A
#
# COMPACT_ATOMS: atom_id res chain seq x y z
N MET A 1 -61.57 10.81 -29.50
CA MET A 1 -60.32 11.56 -29.15
C MET A 1 -60.19 11.67 -27.64
N LYS A 2 -59.58 10.69 -26.96
CA LYS A 2 -59.20 10.81 -25.54
C LYS A 2 -57.87 10.07 -25.29
N LYS A 3 -56.81 10.85 -25.44
CA LYS A 3 -55.53 10.88 -24.73
C LYS A 3 -54.89 9.54 -24.31
N LEU A 4 -53.96 9.06 -25.14
CA LEU A 4 -52.75 8.37 -24.65
C LEU A 4 -51.91 9.40 -23.87
N SER A 5 -51.37 9.03 -22.71
CA SER A 5 -50.22 9.72 -22.14
C SER A 5 -49.28 8.68 -21.54
N LEU A 6 -48.06 8.71 -22.06
CA LEU A 6 -46.96 7.80 -21.82
C LEU A 6 -46.55 7.76 -20.35
N ILE A 7 -46.32 6.56 -19.84
CA ILE A 7 -45.56 6.32 -18.61
C ILE A 7 -44.07 6.45 -18.97
N LEU A 8 -43.43 7.51 -18.47
CA LEU A 8 -41.98 7.70 -18.51
C LEU A 8 -41.35 6.80 -17.44
N ILE A 9 -40.82 5.65 -17.85
CA ILE A 9 -39.97 4.82 -16.98
C ILE A 9 -38.60 5.50 -16.92
N MET A 10 -38.35 6.22 -15.83
CA MET A 10 -37.04 6.80 -15.53
C MET A 10 -36.15 5.67 -15.01
N ALA A 11 -35.30 5.13 -15.89
CA ALA A 11 -34.25 4.21 -15.50
C ALA A 11 -33.25 4.97 -14.61
N ILE A 12 -33.27 4.68 -13.31
CA ILE A 12 -32.23 5.11 -12.37
C ILE A 12 -30.98 4.29 -12.74
N ALA A 13 -30.15 4.83 -13.62
CA ALA A 13 -28.77 4.39 -13.74
C ALA A 13 -28.06 4.81 -12.46
N THR A 14 -27.93 3.87 -11.52
CA THR A 14 -26.97 4.00 -10.43
C THR A 14 -25.59 4.08 -11.05
N PHE A 15 -25.08 5.30 -11.23
CA PHE A 15 -23.65 5.52 -11.42
C PHE A 15 -22.99 5.01 -10.14
N SER A 16 -22.42 3.80 -10.20
CA SER A 16 -21.40 3.39 -9.25
C SER A 16 -20.25 4.38 -9.41
N VAL A 17 -20.23 5.40 -8.55
CA VAL A 17 -19.06 6.24 -8.35
C VAL A 17 -18.02 5.31 -7.72
N ASN A 18 -17.25 4.62 -8.56
CA ASN A 18 -16.02 4.01 -8.08
C ASN A 18 -15.18 5.18 -7.58
N ALA A 19 -15.04 5.31 -6.27
CA ALA A 19 -14.10 6.22 -5.65
C ALA A 19 -12.69 5.76 -6.07
N GLN A 20 -12.25 6.22 -7.23
CA GLN A 20 -10.90 6.00 -7.71
C GLN A 20 -10.01 6.82 -6.79
N SER A 21 -9.32 6.13 -5.89
CA SER A 21 -8.33 6.74 -5.01
C SER A 21 -7.32 7.53 -5.83
N SER A 22 -6.96 8.72 -5.36
CA SER A 22 -5.92 9.53 -5.99
C SER A 22 -4.51 8.96 -5.79
N PHE A 23 -4.35 8.01 -4.86
CA PHE A 23 -3.09 7.34 -4.57
C PHE A 23 -3.02 5.98 -5.24
N LYS A 24 -1.80 5.57 -5.58
CA LYS A 24 -1.47 4.24 -6.11
C LYS A 24 -1.24 3.24 -4.98
N GLU A 25 -1.60 1.98 -5.21
CA GLU A 25 -1.23 0.89 -4.30
C GLU A 25 0.25 0.51 -4.43
N ASP A 26 0.82 -0.13 -3.40
CA ASP A 26 2.24 -0.52 -3.32
C ASP A 26 2.81 -1.13 -4.61
N VAL A 27 2.09 -2.09 -5.20
CA VAL A 27 2.56 -2.82 -6.39
C VAL A 27 2.53 -1.92 -7.63
N GLU A 28 1.56 -1.02 -7.72
CA GLU A 28 1.44 -0.06 -8.82
C GLU A 28 2.58 0.96 -8.77
N VAL A 29 2.97 1.40 -7.57
CA VAL A 29 4.13 2.28 -7.38
C VAL A 29 5.40 1.60 -7.89
N LEU A 30 5.68 0.38 -7.43
CA LEU A 30 6.87 -0.36 -7.88
C LEU A 30 6.87 -0.62 -9.38
N GLN A 31 5.73 -1.01 -9.94
CA GLN A 31 5.59 -1.24 -11.38
C GLN A 31 5.85 0.05 -12.16
N SER A 32 5.40 1.20 -11.66
CA SER A 32 5.61 2.49 -12.33
C SER A 32 7.06 2.96 -12.30
N ILE A 33 7.82 2.63 -11.26
CA ILE A 33 9.23 3.03 -11.11
C ILE A 33 10.16 2.08 -11.87
N TYR A 34 9.95 0.77 -11.72
CA TYR A 34 10.90 -0.23 -12.21
C TYR A 34 10.48 -0.90 -13.52
N GLY A 35 9.24 -0.73 -13.95
CA GLY A 35 8.69 -1.43 -15.12
C GLY A 35 8.62 -2.96 -14.94
N LYS A 36 8.80 -3.46 -13.72
CA LYS A 36 8.83 -4.89 -13.39
C LYS A 36 7.88 -5.18 -12.23
N SER A 37 7.35 -6.41 -12.22
CA SER A 37 6.61 -6.88 -11.07
C SER A 37 7.55 -6.99 -9.87
N LYS A 38 7.01 -6.81 -8.67
CA LYS A 38 7.78 -7.03 -7.43
C LYS A 38 8.40 -8.42 -7.37
N SER A 39 7.67 -9.45 -7.82
CA SER A 39 8.15 -10.82 -7.87
C SER A 39 9.41 -10.96 -8.73
N ASP A 40 9.45 -10.28 -9.88
CA ASP A 40 10.62 -10.29 -10.76
C ASP A 40 11.83 -9.60 -10.11
N LEU A 41 11.61 -8.47 -9.42
CA LEU A 41 12.67 -7.78 -8.67
C LEU A 41 13.26 -8.68 -7.58
N VAL A 42 12.39 -9.36 -6.83
CA VAL A 42 12.80 -10.31 -5.78
C VAL A 42 13.58 -11.47 -6.39
N LYS A 43 13.06 -12.11 -7.44
CA LYS A 43 13.73 -13.22 -8.11
C LYS A 43 15.12 -12.82 -8.61
N GLN A 44 15.22 -11.68 -9.28
CA GLN A 44 16.47 -11.18 -9.85
C GLN A 44 17.52 -10.86 -8.77
N TYR A 45 17.13 -10.18 -7.70
CA TYR A 45 18.06 -9.78 -6.64
C TYR A 45 18.49 -10.96 -5.75
N MET A 46 17.55 -11.86 -5.47
CA MET A 46 17.81 -13.00 -4.60
C MET A 46 18.74 -14.01 -5.28
N ASN A 47 18.54 -14.27 -6.57
CA ASN A 47 19.35 -15.19 -7.39
C ASN A 47 19.65 -16.52 -6.67
N LEU A 48 18.59 -17.13 -6.14
CA LEU A 48 18.65 -18.40 -5.41
C LEU A 48 18.85 -19.57 -6.37
N SER A 49 19.43 -20.68 -5.88
CA SER A 49 19.38 -21.94 -6.61
C SER A 49 17.94 -22.43 -6.77
N ASP A 50 17.71 -23.42 -7.62
CA ASP A 50 16.38 -23.99 -7.81
C ASP A 50 15.83 -24.61 -6.52
N GLU A 51 16.66 -25.33 -5.76
CA GLU A 51 16.28 -25.94 -4.48
C GLU A 51 15.93 -24.87 -3.44
N GLN A 52 16.75 -23.81 -3.35
CA GLN A 52 16.51 -22.70 -2.44
C GLN A 52 15.26 -21.90 -2.84
N SER A 53 15.01 -21.73 -4.14
CA SER A 53 13.82 -21.06 -4.65
C SER A 53 12.56 -21.81 -4.23
N VAL A 54 12.53 -23.14 -4.41
CA VAL A 54 11.41 -23.99 -3.97
C VAL A 54 11.17 -23.86 -2.45
N ALA A 55 12.23 -23.89 -1.64
CA ALA A 55 12.13 -23.72 -0.20
C ALA A 55 11.65 -22.31 0.21
N PHE A 56 12.03 -21.28 -0.54
CA PHE A 56 11.68 -19.89 -0.26
C PHE A 56 10.26 -19.51 -0.66
N THR A 57 9.70 -20.09 -1.74
CA THR A 57 8.39 -19.73 -2.29
C THR A 57 7.30 -19.66 -1.21
N LYS A 58 7.21 -20.67 -0.33
CA LYS A 58 6.20 -20.68 0.74
C LYS A 58 6.36 -19.52 1.74
N VAL A 59 7.61 -19.14 2.03
CA VAL A 59 7.90 -17.99 2.91
C VAL A 59 7.50 -16.70 2.21
N TYR A 60 7.85 -16.57 0.92
CA TYR A 60 7.53 -15.41 0.12
C TYR A 60 6.01 -15.21 -0.05
N ASP A 61 5.25 -16.25 -0.37
CA ASP A 61 3.80 -16.15 -0.55
C ASP A 61 3.07 -15.74 0.73
N ASN A 62 3.49 -16.31 1.87
CA ASN A 62 2.97 -15.93 3.19
C ASN A 62 3.31 -14.49 3.56
N TYR A 63 4.53 -14.04 3.21
CA TYR A 63 4.93 -12.65 3.36
C TYR A 63 4.06 -11.73 2.49
N GLU A 64 3.93 -12.04 1.21
CA GLU A 64 3.21 -11.22 0.23
C GLU A 64 1.72 -11.07 0.59
N THR A 65 1.11 -12.12 1.14
CA THR A 65 -0.27 -12.08 1.62
C THR A 65 -0.45 -11.10 2.79
N GLN A 66 0.39 -11.22 3.83
CA GLN A 66 0.32 -10.33 4.98
C GLN A 66 0.70 -8.88 4.61
N ARG A 67 1.73 -8.71 3.78
CA ARG A 67 2.14 -7.40 3.28
C ARG A 67 1.00 -6.73 2.50
N LYS A 68 0.24 -7.45 1.66
CA LYS A 68 -0.90 -6.86 0.92
C LYS A 68 -1.93 -6.27 1.88
N ALA A 69 -2.27 -7.00 2.94
CA ALA A 69 -3.22 -6.50 3.95
C ALA A 69 -2.71 -5.24 4.67
N LEU A 70 -1.40 -5.19 4.99
CA LEU A 70 -0.79 -3.99 5.57
C LEU A 70 -0.75 -2.82 4.58
N GLY A 71 -0.48 -3.09 3.30
CA GLY A 71 -0.54 -2.11 2.22
C GLY A 71 -1.93 -1.50 2.05
N GLN A 72 -2.98 -2.32 2.12
CA GLN A 72 -4.37 -1.85 2.10
C GLN A 72 -4.70 -0.97 3.32
N THR A 73 -4.23 -1.35 4.52
CA THR A 73 -4.41 -0.54 5.73
C THR A 73 -3.72 0.81 5.59
N LYS A 74 -2.46 0.82 5.13
CA LYS A 74 -1.69 2.04 4.82
C LYS A 74 -2.46 2.94 3.84
N PHE A 75 -2.94 2.36 2.75
CA PHE A 75 -3.69 3.07 1.72
C PHE A 75 -4.98 3.70 2.24
N GLN A 76 -5.71 3.00 3.11
CA GLN A 76 -6.91 3.54 3.76
C GLN A 76 -6.58 4.72 4.66
N LEU A 77 -5.52 4.63 5.48
CA LEU A 77 -5.08 5.73 6.36
C LEU A 77 -4.70 6.98 5.56
N ILE A 78 -4.01 6.81 4.43
CA ILE A 78 -3.63 7.90 3.53
C ILE A 78 -4.85 8.55 2.89
N ASN A 79 -5.81 7.75 2.41
CA ASN A 79 -7.06 8.28 1.86
C ASN A 79 -7.90 9.01 2.91
N ASP A 80 -7.98 8.48 4.14
CA ASP A 80 -8.70 9.15 5.24
C ASP A 80 -8.02 10.47 5.62
N TYR A 81 -6.68 10.51 5.64
CA TYR A 81 -5.94 11.75 5.82
C TYR A 81 -6.25 12.78 4.72
N ALA A 82 -6.19 12.38 3.45
CA ALA A 82 -6.46 13.27 2.33
C ALA A 82 -7.89 13.81 2.36
N ALA A 83 -8.88 12.97 2.71
CA ALA A 83 -10.28 13.36 2.80
C ALA A 83 -10.56 14.36 3.95
N ASN A 84 -9.79 14.29 5.04
CA ASN A 84 -9.98 15.15 6.22
C ASN A 84 -8.99 16.32 6.28
N TYR A 85 -8.05 16.43 5.34
CA TYR A 85 -6.92 17.35 5.42
C TYR A 85 -7.32 18.79 5.72
N ALA A 86 -8.30 19.33 4.97
CA ALA A 86 -8.72 20.73 5.08
C ALA A 86 -9.50 21.04 6.37
N THR A 87 -10.00 20.01 7.06
CA THR A 87 -10.85 20.13 8.25
C THR A 87 -10.34 19.25 9.38
N LEU A 88 -9.02 19.02 9.41
CA LEU A 88 -8.40 18.08 10.32
C LEU A 88 -8.59 18.54 11.77
N THR A 89 -9.21 17.69 12.59
CA THR A 89 -9.40 17.94 14.03
C THR A 89 -8.33 17.20 14.83
N ASP A 90 -8.05 17.64 16.06
CA ASP A 90 -7.11 16.97 16.97
C ASP A 90 -7.44 15.50 17.17
N ALA A 91 -8.73 15.18 17.33
CA ALA A 91 -9.18 13.80 17.53
C ALA A 91 -8.89 12.92 16.29
N LYS A 92 -9.17 13.43 15.08
CA LYS A 92 -8.88 12.69 13.84
C LYS A 92 -7.37 12.60 13.58
N ALA A 93 -6.60 13.64 13.91
CA ALA A 93 -5.15 13.61 13.83
C ALA A 93 -4.54 12.53 14.75
N ASP A 94 -5.01 12.42 16.00
CA ASP A 94 -4.58 11.36 16.93
C ASP A 94 -4.92 9.96 16.42
N GLU A 95 -6.14 9.77 15.89
CA GLU A 95 -6.58 8.51 15.27
C GLU A 95 -5.65 8.09 14.12
N LEU A 96 -5.42 8.98 13.16
CA LEU A 96 -4.58 8.73 11.97
C LEU A 96 -3.12 8.49 12.35
N ALA A 97 -2.59 9.26 13.30
CA ALA A 97 -1.23 9.08 13.80
C ALA A 97 -1.05 7.69 14.45
N LYS A 98 -1.98 7.30 15.34
CA LYS A 98 -1.96 5.98 15.98
C LYS A 98 -2.12 4.85 14.97
N GLY A 99 -3.02 4.99 14.00
CA GLY A 99 -3.20 4.03 12.91
C GLY A 99 -1.92 3.84 12.09
N THR A 100 -1.29 4.96 11.69
CA THR A 100 -0.03 4.96 10.93
C THR A 100 1.11 4.30 11.71
N LEU A 101 1.30 4.68 12.97
CA LEU A 101 2.33 4.08 13.83
C LEU A 101 2.11 2.58 14.04
N LYS A 102 0.86 2.16 14.28
CA LYS A 102 0.50 0.74 14.40
C LYS A 102 0.81 -0.03 13.12
N ASN A 103 0.51 0.55 11.96
CA ASN A 103 0.82 -0.05 10.68
C ASN A 103 2.34 -0.21 10.46
N HIS A 104 3.14 0.80 10.80
CA HIS A 104 4.61 0.68 10.74
C HIS A 104 5.14 -0.46 11.63
N ILE A 105 4.68 -0.54 12.88
CA ILE A 105 5.06 -1.62 13.80
C ILE A 105 4.66 -3.00 13.22
N ALA A 106 3.52 -3.09 12.55
CA ALA A 106 3.08 -4.33 11.92
C ALA A 106 3.99 -4.78 10.77
N TYR A 107 4.52 -3.85 9.98
CA TYR A 107 5.54 -4.16 8.97
C TYR A 107 6.84 -4.67 9.60
N GLU A 108 7.35 -4.02 10.66
CA GLU A 108 8.57 -4.48 11.34
C GLU A 108 8.42 -5.90 11.90
N LYS A 109 7.27 -6.20 12.52
CA LYS A 109 6.95 -7.56 12.99
C LYS A 109 6.86 -8.57 11.84
N LEU A 110 6.32 -8.14 10.69
CA LEU A 110 6.26 -8.97 9.50
C LEU A 110 7.67 -9.27 8.96
N TYR A 111 8.59 -8.31 8.97
CA TYR A 111 9.98 -8.51 8.58
C TYR A 111 10.70 -9.46 9.51
N GLU A 112 10.57 -9.28 10.83
CA GLU A 112 11.17 -10.17 11.83
C GLU A 112 10.69 -11.63 11.66
N LYS A 113 9.38 -11.82 11.54
CA LYS A 113 8.78 -13.15 11.31
C LYS A 113 9.29 -13.78 10.01
N THR A 114 9.30 -13.00 8.93
CA THR A 114 9.73 -13.47 7.61
C THR A 114 11.21 -13.81 7.58
N TYR A 115 12.05 -13.01 8.24
CA TYR A 115 13.47 -13.33 8.43
C TYR A 115 13.65 -14.67 9.14
N GLY A 116 12.93 -14.89 10.24
CA GLY A 116 13.00 -16.15 10.99
C GLY A 116 12.62 -17.37 10.14
N GLN A 117 11.59 -17.23 9.30
CA GLN A 117 11.14 -18.28 8.38
C GLN A 117 12.14 -18.50 7.22
N ALA A 118 12.58 -17.43 6.56
CA ALA A 118 13.53 -17.48 5.46
C ALA A 118 14.89 -18.02 5.91
N LYS A 119 15.38 -17.63 7.09
CA LYS A 119 16.66 -18.11 7.63
C LYS A 119 16.69 -19.64 7.74
N LYS A 120 15.57 -20.24 8.16
CA LYS A 120 15.41 -21.70 8.26
C LYS A 120 15.36 -22.36 6.88
N ALA A 121 14.78 -21.70 5.88
CA ALA A 121 14.58 -22.25 4.54
C ALA A 121 15.80 -22.12 3.62
N ILE A 122 16.48 -20.97 3.64
CA ILE A 122 17.51 -20.60 2.65
C ILE A 122 18.80 -20.04 3.27
N GLY A 123 18.94 -20.13 4.60
CA GLY A 123 20.10 -19.65 5.33
C GLY A 123 20.05 -18.15 5.65
N ALA A 124 20.90 -17.74 6.59
CA ALA A 124 20.86 -16.39 7.17
C ALA A 124 21.24 -15.28 6.17
N ILE A 125 22.21 -15.53 5.28
CA ILE A 125 22.65 -14.54 4.29
C ILE A 125 21.51 -14.22 3.33
N ASN A 126 20.89 -15.23 2.72
CA ASN A 126 19.78 -15.01 1.80
C ASN A 126 18.55 -14.43 2.50
N ALA A 127 18.24 -14.86 3.72
CA ALA A 127 17.18 -14.23 4.51
C ALA A 127 17.42 -12.73 4.74
N ALA A 128 18.66 -12.35 5.10
CA ALA A 128 19.01 -10.94 5.26
C ALA A 128 18.94 -10.16 3.93
N LYS A 129 19.41 -10.74 2.81
CA LYS A 129 19.26 -10.15 1.47
C LYS A 129 17.79 -9.84 1.16
N PHE A 130 16.89 -10.78 1.45
CA PHE A 130 15.47 -10.58 1.20
C PHE A 130 14.90 -9.42 2.01
N ILE A 131 15.19 -9.36 3.31
CA ILE A 131 14.71 -8.28 4.17
C ILE A 131 15.29 -6.93 3.74
N GLN A 132 16.57 -6.87 3.38
CA GLN A 132 17.20 -5.65 2.88
C GLN A 132 16.49 -5.12 1.62
N LEU A 133 16.25 -6.01 0.64
CA LEU A 133 15.50 -5.64 -0.57
C LEU A 133 14.09 -5.16 -0.22
N GLU A 134 13.41 -5.86 0.67
CA GLU A 134 12.03 -5.52 1.01
C GLU A 134 11.90 -4.17 1.69
N VAL A 135 12.76 -3.89 2.67
CA VAL A 135 12.82 -2.59 3.35
C VAL A 135 13.11 -1.49 2.34
N TYR A 136 14.02 -1.72 1.39
CA TYR A 136 14.31 -0.77 0.31
C TYR A 136 13.07 -0.48 -0.55
N LEU A 137 12.39 -1.53 -1.05
CA LEU A 137 11.20 -1.36 -1.90
C LEU A 137 10.07 -0.66 -1.14
N GLN A 138 9.82 -1.01 0.12
CA GLN A 138 8.79 -0.37 0.94
C GLN A 138 9.13 1.08 1.29
N THR A 139 10.41 1.41 1.45
CA THR A 139 10.87 2.79 1.64
C THR A 139 10.57 3.63 0.41
N ILE A 140 10.85 3.12 -0.79
CA ILE A 140 10.54 3.81 -2.05
C ILE A 140 9.04 4.05 -2.17
N ILE A 141 8.23 3.00 -1.99
CA ILE A 141 6.76 3.14 -2.01
C ILE A 141 6.31 4.25 -1.05
N ARG A 142 6.86 4.26 0.17
CA ARG A 142 6.50 5.26 1.18
C ARG A 142 6.93 6.67 0.78
N SER A 143 8.12 6.85 0.20
CA SER A 143 8.59 8.17 -0.27
C SER A 143 7.63 8.75 -1.30
N GLU A 144 7.32 7.97 -2.34
CA GLU A 144 6.45 8.38 -3.43
C GLU A 144 5.06 8.80 -2.95
N ILE A 145 4.51 8.08 -1.98
CA ILE A 145 3.19 8.43 -1.42
C ILE A 145 3.29 9.70 -0.58
N LEU A 146 4.32 9.84 0.26
CA LEU A 146 4.48 11.01 1.13
C LEU A 146 4.75 12.28 0.33
N GLU A 147 5.46 12.18 -0.80
CA GLU A 147 5.70 13.30 -1.72
C GLU A 147 4.43 13.79 -2.42
N ALA A 148 3.42 12.92 -2.55
CA ALA A 148 2.13 13.26 -3.16
C ALA A 148 1.12 13.91 -2.17
N ILE A 149 1.48 14.03 -0.89
CA ILE A 149 0.54 14.40 0.18
C ILE A 149 1.08 15.61 0.95
N PRO A 150 0.30 16.70 1.09
CA PRO A 150 0.74 17.84 1.89
C PRO A 150 0.91 17.51 3.38
N PHE A 151 1.90 18.14 4.02
CA PHE A 151 2.06 18.04 5.46
C PHE A 151 0.95 18.81 6.20
N ILE A 152 0.70 18.42 7.46
CA ILE A 152 -0.29 19.10 8.31
C ILE A 152 0.06 20.60 8.40
N GLY A 153 -0.90 21.45 8.03
CA GLY A 153 -0.76 22.91 8.03
C GLY A 153 0.08 23.50 6.89
N GLU A 154 0.46 22.70 5.88
CA GLU A 154 1.22 23.19 4.72
C GLU A 154 0.38 24.09 3.81
N LEU A 155 -0.87 23.72 3.50
CA LEU A 155 -1.74 24.56 2.65
C LEU A 155 -2.24 25.83 3.35
N ASP A 156 -2.14 25.92 4.68
CA ASP A 156 -2.47 27.15 5.40
C ASP A 156 -1.38 28.21 5.24
N LYS A 157 -0.13 27.79 5.01
CA LYS A 157 1.01 28.69 4.79
C LYS A 157 1.01 29.32 3.40
N THR A 158 0.37 28.69 2.41
CA THR A 158 0.27 29.23 1.04
C THR A 158 -0.84 30.28 0.89
N LYS A 159 -1.73 30.45 1.88
CA LYS A 159 -2.77 31.49 1.88
C LYS A 159 -2.30 32.83 2.45
N VAL A 160 -1.11 32.89 3.04
CA VAL A 160 -0.58 34.07 3.75
C VAL A 160 0.55 34.77 2.97
N GLN A 161 0.93 34.24 1.80
CA GLN A 161 1.84 34.89 0.84
C GLN A 161 1.04 35.37 -0.39
#